data_AF-A0A838JQN6-F1
#
_entry.id   AF-A0A838JQN6-F1
#
_cell.length_a   1.000
_cell.length_b   1.000
_cell.length_c   1.000
_cell.angle_alpha   90.00
_cell.angle_beta   90.00
_cell.angle_gamma   90.00
#
_symmetry.space_group_name_H-M   'P 1'
#
loop_
_entity.id
_entity.type
_entity.pdbx_description
1 polymer ?
#
loop_
_entity_poly.entity_id
_entity_poly.type
_entity_poly.pdbx_seq_one_letter_code
_entity_poly.pdbx_strand_id
1 'polypeptide(L)'
;MAEGWTPEQVTYRGTPVPPEGKLYLPKGSTRIPRMLVKRKAGREKMLVTGGVRVDEGDYACASGDTIASLGGLDAEIEYRRATFWDVLWYTPWLWLQILITLATFASALITGYATYLKASVDPVNAFTYQTAAVSLLIAFFLAMGKLIVEFRGMK
;
A
#
# COMPACT_ATOMS: atom_id res chain seq x y z
N MET A 1 10.16 -8.81 18.31
CA MET A 1 11.53 -8.41 17.97
C MET A 1 11.47 -6.96 17.55
N ALA A 2 12.11 -6.05 18.28
CA ALA A 2 12.11 -4.64 17.91
C ALA A 2 12.69 -4.54 16.49
N GLU A 3 11.90 -4.10 15.51
CA GLU A 3 12.37 -3.87 14.14
C GLU A 3 13.38 -2.72 14.19
N GLY A 4 14.65 -3.09 14.37
CA GLY A 4 15.77 -2.17 14.43
C GLY A 4 15.91 -1.44 13.10
N TRP A 5 16.09 -0.13 13.18
CA TRP A 5 16.50 0.68 12.04
C TRP A 5 17.88 0.21 11.57
N THR A 6 18.00 -0.06 10.28
CA THR A 6 19.27 -0.48 9.66
C THR A 6 19.93 0.76 9.03
N PRO A 7 21.11 1.18 9.50
CA PRO A 7 21.82 2.33 8.95
C PRO A 7 22.45 1.96 7.60
N GLU A 8 22.46 2.91 6.66
CA GLU A 8 22.96 2.72 5.30
C GLU A 8 23.38 4.07 4.69
N GLN A 9 24.30 4.06 3.72
CA GLN A 9 24.61 5.26 2.94
C GLN A 9 23.96 5.20 1.56
N VAL A 10 23.49 6.35 1.06
CA VAL A 10 22.81 6.45 -0.24
C VAL A 10 23.71 7.05 -1.31
N THR A 11 23.72 6.43 -2.49
CA THR A 11 24.47 6.89 -3.66
C THR A 11 23.61 6.96 -4.93
N TYR A 12 23.98 7.81 -5.90
CA TYR A 12 23.37 7.81 -7.24
C TYR A 12 23.99 6.76 -8.16
N ARG A 13 25.08 6.10 -7.75
CA ARG A 13 25.91 5.22 -8.60
C ARG A 13 25.34 3.81 -8.81
N GLY A 14 24.02 3.64 -8.80
CA GLY A 14 23.39 2.39 -9.18
C GLY A 14 23.09 2.39 -10.67
N THR A 15 23.65 1.43 -11.38
CA THR A 15 23.20 1.05 -12.72
C THR A 15 22.39 -0.25 -12.60
N PRO A 16 21.19 -0.34 -13.18
CA PRO A 16 20.34 0.79 -13.57
C PRO A 16 19.92 1.64 -12.36
N VAL A 17 19.66 2.93 -12.58
CA VAL A 17 19.13 3.82 -11.54
C VAL A 17 17.72 3.36 -11.17
N PRO A 18 17.37 3.27 -9.88
CA PRO A 18 16.01 2.91 -9.48
C PRO A 18 15.00 3.97 -9.94
N PRO A 19 13.77 3.56 -10.31
CA PRO A 19 12.67 4.47 -10.56
C PRO A 19 12.41 5.42 -9.37
N GLU A 20 11.77 6.56 -9.64
CA GLU A 20 11.35 7.50 -8.60
C GLU A 20 10.54 6.82 -7.48
N GLY A 21 10.82 7.20 -6.24
CA GLY A 21 10.18 6.61 -5.06
C GLY A 21 10.63 5.17 -4.76
N LYS A 22 11.70 4.69 -5.39
CA LYS A 22 12.31 3.39 -5.10
C LYS A 22 13.74 3.52 -4.58
N LEU A 23 14.11 2.60 -3.69
CA LEU A 23 15.46 2.45 -3.14
C LEU A 23 15.94 1.03 -3.43
N TYR A 24 17.10 0.89 -4.09
CA TYR A 24 17.80 -0.38 -4.19
C TYR A 24 18.73 -0.54 -2.99
N LEU A 25 18.59 -1.66 -2.29
CA LEU A 25 19.43 -2.05 -1.17
C LEU A 25 20.72 -2.70 -1.66
N PRO A 26 21.81 -2.63 -0.87
CA PRO A 26 23.08 -3.25 -1.20
C PRO A 26 23.00 -4.78 -1.29
N LYS A 27 24.05 -5.37 -1.86
CA LYS A 27 24.15 -6.82 -2.03
C LYS A 27 24.15 -7.52 -0.67
N GLY A 28 23.38 -8.60 -0.54
CA GLY A 28 23.24 -9.35 0.72
C GLY A 28 22.13 -8.82 1.64
N SER A 29 21.50 -7.68 1.32
CA SER A 29 20.28 -7.25 2.00
C SER A 29 19.07 -8.11 1.61
N THR A 30 18.18 -8.33 2.55
CA THR A 30 16.89 -8.97 2.29
C THR A 30 16.00 -8.03 1.47
N ARG A 31 15.30 -8.58 0.46
CA ARG A 31 14.31 -7.79 -0.30
C ARG A 31 13.18 -7.33 0.62
N ILE A 32 12.99 -6.02 0.72
CA ILE A 32 11.89 -5.41 1.46
C ILE A 32 10.98 -4.68 0.45
N PRO A 33 9.73 -5.14 0.20
CA PRO A 33 8.89 -4.52 -0.81
C PRO A 33 8.49 -3.08 -0.48
N ARG A 34 8.19 -2.79 0.80
CA ARG A 34 7.87 -1.44 1.29
C ARG A 34 8.71 -1.12 2.52
N MET A 35 9.43 -0.01 2.48
CA MET A 35 10.32 0.41 3.55
C MET A 35 10.05 1.86 3.94
N LEU A 36 10.24 2.13 5.22
CA LEU A 36 10.28 3.47 5.74
C LEU A 36 11.74 3.88 5.86
N VAL A 37 12.10 4.97 5.18
CA VAL A 37 13.45 5.51 5.19
C VAL A 37 13.40 6.85 5.91
N LYS A 38 14.38 7.10 6.79
CA LYS A 38 14.60 8.41 7.39
C LYS A 38 16.07 8.76 7.28
N ARG A 39 16.36 10.05 7.35
CA ARG A 39 17.74 10.52 7.52
C ARG A 39 18.19 10.24 8.96
N LYS A 40 19.43 9.81 9.17
CA LYS A 40 19.96 9.54 10.53
C LYS A 40 19.92 10.78 11.43
N ALA A 41 20.22 11.95 10.85
CA ALA A 41 20.16 13.25 11.52
C ALA A 41 18.78 13.95 11.44
N GLY A 42 17.81 13.37 10.72
CA GLY A 42 16.52 14.00 10.44
C GLY A 42 15.35 13.26 11.09
N ARG A 43 14.24 13.96 11.30
CA ARG A 43 12.97 13.35 11.75
C ARG A 43 12.04 12.99 10.61
N GLU A 44 12.30 13.48 9.41
CA GLU A 44 11.48 13.21 8.24
C GLU A 44 11.66 11.76 7.80
N LYS A 45 10.50 11.13 7.59
CA LYS A 45 10.36 9.73 7.20
C LYS A 45 9.62 9.71 5.88
N MET A 46 10.14 8.95 4.94
CA MET A 46 9.56 8.75 3.62
C MET A 46 9.24 7.27 3.44
N LEU A 47 8.07 6.98 2.88
CA LEU A 47 7.71 5.65 2.44
C LEU A 47 8.27 5.46 1.02
N VAL A 48 9.16 4.48 0.84
CA VAL A 48 9.71 4.12 -0.47
C VAL A 48 9.52 2.64 -0.74
N THR A 49 9.50 2.28 -2.02
CA THR A 49 9.46 0.87 -2.42
C THR A 49 10.89 0.34 -2.46
N GLY A 50 11.15 -0.76 -1.77
CA GLY A 50 12.47 -1.37 -1.76
C GLY A 50 12.67 -2.40 -2.85
N GLY A 51 13.90 -2.45 -3.35
CA GLY A 51 14.41 -3.52 -4.21
C GLY A 51 15.80 -3.95 -3.78
N VAL A 52 16.29 -5.05 -4.32
CA VAL A 52 17.70 -5.46 -4.17
C VAL A 52 18.39 -5.10 -5.48
N ARG A 53 19.61 -4.56 -5.40
CA ARG A 53 20.41 -4.29 -6.60
C ARG A 53 20.81 -5.62 -7.25
N VAL A 54 20.68 -5.69 -8.58
CA VAL A 54 21.13 -6.87 -9.35
C VAL A 54 22.65 -6.85 -9.50
N ASP A 55 23.21 -5.65 -9.60
CA ASP A 55 24.63 -5.40 -9.82
C ASP A 55 25.32 -5.17 -8.45
N GLU A 56 26.53 -5.67 -8.28
CA GLU A 56 27.26 -5.61 -7.00
C GLU A 56 27.45 -4.16 -6.51
N GLY A 57 27.19 -3.90 -5.23
CA GLY A 57 27.41 -2.58 -4.62
C GLY A 57 27.20 -2.59 -3.11
N ASP A 58 28.03 -1.82 -2.41
CA ASP A 58 28.08 -1.73 -0.94
C ASP A 58 27.11 -0.69 -0.36
N TYR A 59 26.45 0.11 -1.21
CA TYR A 59 25.61 1.23 -0.81
C TYR A 59 24.19 1.11 -1.39
N ALA A 60 23.22 1.71 -0.70
CA ALA A 60 21.88 1.85 -1.23
C ALA A 60 21.86 2.86 -2.38
N CYS A 61 21.05 2.59 -3.41
CA CYS A 61 20.89 3.49 -4.54
C CYS A 61 19.46 4.02 -4.62
N ALA A 62 19.31 5.32 -4.94
CA ALA A 62 18.04 6.01 -5.13
C ALA A 62 18.08 6.90 -6.39
N SER A 63 16.91 7.32 -6.89
CA SER A 63 16.81 8.32 -7.96
C SER A 63 17.25 9.71 -7.44
N GLY A 64 17.66 10.60 -8.34
CA GLY A 64 18.15 11.95 -7.97
C GLY A 64 17.21 12.73 -7.05
N ASP A 65 15.91 12.76 -7.35
CA ASP A 65 14.91 13.45 -6.53
C ASP A 65 14.73 12.79 -5.16
N THR A 66 14.77 11.46 -5.12
CA THR A 66 14.71 10.71 -3.87
C THR A 66 15.96 10.99 -3.02
N ILE A 67 17.15 11.06 -3.62
CA ILE A 67 18.39 11.44 -2.93
C ILE A 67 18.33 12.87 -2.41
N ALA A 68 17.82 13.81 -3.20
CA ALA A 68 17.63 15.19 -2.77
C ALA A 68 16.71 15.26 -1.53
N SER A 69 15.61 14.50 -1.53
CA SER A 69 14.71 14.40 -0.37
C SER A 69 15.35 13.74 0.87
N LEU A 70 16.33 12.86 0.66
CA LEU A 70 17.05 12.17 1.74
C LEU A 70 18.23 12.99 2.30
N GLY A 71 18.47 14.19 1.76
CA GLY A 71 19.48 15.12 2.25
C GLY A 71 20.79 15.10 1.45
N GLY A 72 20.76 14.62 0.21
CA GLY A 72 21.87 14.69 -0.74
C GLY A 72 22.69 13.40 -0.81
N LEU A 73 23.80 13.49 -1.55
CA LEU A 73 24.69 12.36 -1.79
C LEU A 73 25.46 11.94 -0.56
N ASP A 74 25.68 10.63 -0.45
CA ASP A 74 26.40 9.99 0.66
C ASP A 74 25.76 10.29 2.03
N ALA A 75 24.48 10.66 2.03
CA ALA A 75 23.72 10.88 3.25
C ALA A 75 23.53 9.55 3.99
N GLU A 76 23.80 9.57 5.30
CA GLU A 76 23.47 8.46 6.19
C GLU A 76 21.96 8.40 6.40
N ILE A 77 21.36 7.34 5.89
CA ILE A 77 19.96 7.00 6.09
C ILE A 77 19.83 5.83 7.06
N GLU A 78 18.63 5.68 7.58
CA GLU A 78 18.20 4.51 8.32
C GLU A 78 16.92 4.01 7.68
N TYR A 79 16.85 2.71 7.39
CA TYR A 79 15.65 2.08 6.84
C TYR A 79 15.13 0.97 7.74
N ARG A 80 13.81 0.75 7.68
CA ARG A 80 13.16 -0.43 8.27
C ARG A 80 12.01 -0.88 7.38
N ARG A 81 11.52 -2.10 7.61
CA ARG A 81 10.28 -2.55 6.98
C ARG A 81 9.13 -1.62 7.39
N ALA A 82 8.35 -1.18 6.41
CA ALA A 82 7.17 -0.38 6.70
C ALA A 82 6.11 -1.29 7.34
N THR A 83 5.58 -0.87 8.49
CA THR A 83 4.44 -1.56 9.10
C THR A 83 3.14 -1.10 8.45
N PHE A 84 2.06 -1.84 8.70
CA PHE A 84 0.72 -1.49 8.21
C PHE A 84 0.33 -0.05 8.56
N TRP A 85 0.60 0.37 9.80
CA TRP A 85 0.30 1.72 10.28
C TRP A 85 1.12 2.80 9.57
N ASP A 86 2.38 2.51 9.23
CA ASP A 86 3.22 3.44 8.46
C ASP A 86 2.63 3.64 7.06
N VAL A 87 2.32 2.54 6.35
CA VAL A 87 1.73 2.62 5.01
C VAL A 87 0.44 3.44 5.01
N LEU A 88 -0.40 3.21 6.02
CA LEU A 88 -1.66 3.91 6.17
C LEU A 88 -1.46 5.42 6.41
N TRP A 89 -0.48 5.80 7.25
CA TRP A 89 -0.20 7.21 7.55
C TRP A 89 0.39 7.99 6.38
N TYR A 90 1.27 7.34 5.60
CA TYR A 90 2.00 7.98 4.49
C TYR A 90 1.28 7.89 3.13
N THR A 91 0.15 7.17 3.04
CA THR A 91 -0.63 7.02 1.81
C THR A 91 -2.09 7.48 2.03
N PRO A 92 -2.38 8.79 2.08
CA PRO A 92 -3.71 9.30 2.44
C PRO A 92 -4.82 8.88 1.46
N TRP A 93 -4.46 8.65 0.19
CA TRP A 93 -5.39 8.15 -0.81
C TRP A 93 -5.91 6.73 -0.49
N LEU A 94 -5.05 5.91 0.11
CA LEU A 94 -5.39 4.54 0.47
C LEU A 94 -6.40 4.50 1.62
N TRP A 95 -6.31 5.44 2.57
CA TRP A 95 -7.33 5.67 3.60
C TRP A 95 -8.71 5.96 2.98
N LEU A 96 -8.75 6.86 2.00
CA LEU A 96 -9.99 7.21 1.31
C LEU A 96 -10.59 6.00 0.56
N GLN A 97 -9.74 5.22 -0.12
CA GLN A 97 -10.17 4.00 -0.81
C GLN A 97 -10.77 2.96 0.15
N ILE A 98 -10.14 2.75 1.31
CA ILE A 98 -10.66 1.85 2.34
C ILE A 98 -12.02 2.34 2.85
N LEU A 99 -12.15 3.64 3.13
CA LEU A 99 -13.41 4.23 3.59
C LEU A 99 -14.53 4.09 2.56
N ILE A 100 -14.26 4.41 1.29
CA ILE A 100 -15.24 4.25 0.20
C ILE A 100 -15.66 2.79 0.05
N THR A 101 -14.70 1.86 0.14
CA THR A 101 -14.98 0.43 -0.01
C THR A 101 -15.82 -0.08 1.17
N LEU A 102 -15.53 0.37 2.40
CA LEU A 102 -16.33 0.05 3.59
C LEU A 102 -17.75 0.62 3.51
N ALA A 103 -17.89 1.88 3.07
CA ALA A 103 -19.20 2.52 2.88
C ALA A 103 -20.03 1.78 1.82
N THR A 104 -19.39 1.39 0.72
CA THR A 104 -20.02 0.59 -0.35
C THR A 104 -20.48 -0.76 0.17
N PHE A 105 -19.65 -1.42 0.97
CA PHE A 105 -19.97 -2.69 1.61
C PHE A 105 -21.19 -2.57 2.56
N ALA A 106 -21.19 -1.55 3.42
CA ALA A 106 -22.32 -1.29 4.33
C ALA A 106 -23.61 -0.97 3.56
N SER A 107 -23.52 -0.16 2.50
CA SER A 107 -24.67 0.14 1.66
C SER A 107 -25.22 -1.12 0.99
N ALA A 108 -24.36 -1.99 0.44
CA ALA A 108 -24.79 -3.23 -0.19
C ALA A 108 -25.50 -4.17 0.79
N LEU A 109 -25.02 -4.26 2.04
CA LEU A 109 -25.67 -5.06 3.09
C LEU A 109 -27.05 -4.52 3.46
N ILE A 110 -27.17 -3.20 3.68
CA ILE A 110 -28.44 -2.56 4.03
C ILE A 110 -29.45 -2.73 2.90
N THR A 111 -29.04 -2.44 1.66
CA THR A 111 -29.93 -2.58 0.49
C THR A 111 -30.30 -4.04 0.26
N GLY A 112 -29.37 -4.98 0.42
CA GLY A 112 -29.65 -6.42 0.27
C GLY A 112 -30.68 -6.90 1.29
N TYR A 113 -30.52 -6.52 2.56
CA TYR A 113 -31.46 -6.84 3.63
C TYR A 113 -32.85 -6.22 3.40
N ALA A 114 -32.92 -4.94 3.02
CA ALA A 114 -34.18 -4.27 2.71
C ALA A 114 -34.90 -4.91 1.50
N THR A 115 -34.14 -5.32 0.49
CA THR A 115 -34.66 -5.99 -0.71
C THR A 115 -35.20 -7.37 -0.38
N TYR A 116 -34.50 -8.13 0.47
CA TYR A 116 -34.96 -9.42 0.98
C TYR A 116 -36.29 -9.28 1.74
N LEU A 117 -36.39 -8.32 2.66
CA LEU A 117 -37.63 -8.06 3.41
C LEU A 117 -38.80 -7.70 2.47
N LYS A 118 -38.57 -6.85 1.46
CA LYS A 118 -39.62 -6.52 0.48
C LYS A 118 -40.04 -7.72 -0.37
N ALA A 119 -39.09 -8.55 -0.79
CA ALA A 119 -39.39 -9.78 -1.55
C ALA A 119 -40.27 -10.76 -0.76
N SER A 120 -40.10 -10.84 0.56
CA SER A 120 -40.92 -11.70 1.42
C SER A 120 -42.35 -11.19 1.67
N VAL A 121 -42.59 -9.89 1.50
CA VAL A 121 -43.90 -9.26 1.79
C VAL A 121 -44.73 -9.06 0.50
N ASP A 122 -44.09 -8.85 -0.65
CA ASP A 122 -44.78 -8.48 -1.89
C ASP A 122 -44.37 -9.37 -3.09
N PRO A 123 -44.96 -10.59 -3.20
CA PRO A 123 -44.52 -11.61 -4.15
C PRO A 123 -44.79 -11.24 -5.62
N VAL A 124 -45.68 -10.28 -5.88
CA VAL A 124 -46.00 -9.80 -7.23
C VAL A 124 -44.79 -9.15 -7.91
N ASN A 125 -43.88 -8.56 -7.11
CA ASN A 125 -42.64 -7.92 -7.58
C ASN A 125 -41.38 -8.76 -7.28
N ALA A 126 -41.54 -10.05 -6.94
CA ALA A 126 -40.45 -10.91 -6.49
C ALA A 126 -39.28 -10.99 -7.49
N PHE A 127 -39.54 -11.00 -8.80
CA PHE A 127 -38.49 -11.04 -9.82
C PHE A 127 -37.59 -9.79 -9.80
N THR A 128 -38.18 -8.60 -9.65
CA THR A 128 -37.46 -7.33 -9.54
C THR A 128 -36.58 -7.30 -8.29
N TYR A 129 -37.11 -7.76 -7.15
CA TYR A 129 -36.36 -7.83 -5.89
C TYR A 129 -35.26 -8.89 -5.91
N GLN A 130 -35.49 -10.06 -6.49
CA GLN A 130 -34.46 -11.09 -6.67
C GLN A 130 -33.32 -10.61 -7.56
N THR A 131 -33.63 -9.93 -8.67
CA THR A 131 -32.61 -9.37 -9.57
C THR A 131 -31.78 -8.28 -8.87
N ALA A 132 -32.43 -7.42 -8.07
CA ALA A 132 -31.73 -6.43 -7.24
C ALA A 132 -30.86 -7.07 -6.15
N ALA A 133 -31.29 -8.16 -5.53
CA ALA A 133 -30.48 -8.88 -4.55
C ALA A 133 -29.24 -9.52 -5.18
N VAL A 134 -29.37 -10.10 -6.39
CA VAL A 134 -28.24 -10.68 -7.13
C VAL A 134 -27.24 -9.62 -7.56
N SER A 135 -27.70 -8.47 -8.07
CA SER A 135 -26.79 -7.38 -8.47
C SER A 135 -26.03 -6.79 -7.29
N LEU A 136 -26.66 -6.70 -6.11
CA LEU A 136 -26.01 -6.30 -4.86
C LEU A 136 -24.98 -7.31 -4.37
N LEU A 137 -25.25 -8.62 -4.51
CA LEU A 137 -24.27 -9.67 -4.21
C LEU A 137 -23.04 -9.57 -5.11
N ILE A 138 -23.22 -9.33 -6.41
CA ILE A 138 -22.10 -9.15 -7.35
C ILE A 138 -21.29 -7.90 -6.97
N ALA A 139 -21.95 -6.78 -6.69
CA ALA A 139 -21.29 -5.55 -6.23
C ALA A 139 -20.51 -5.76 -4.93
N PHE A 140 -21.06 -6.53 -4.00
CA PHE A 140 -20.41 -6.93 -2.76
C PHE A 140 -19.12 -7.74 -3.02
N PHE A 141 -19.19 -8.77 -3.87
CA PHE A 141 -18.00 -9.58 -4.20
C PHE A 141 -16.93 -8.77 -4.95
N LEU A 142 -17.31 -7.84 -5.81
CA LEU A 142 -16.38 -6.92 -6.48
C LEU A 142 -15.71 -5.97 -5.50
N ALA A 143 -16.47 -5.37 -4.57
CA ALA A 143 -15.93 -4.50 -3.53
C ALA A 143 -14.97 -5.28 -2.60
N MET A 144 -15.35 -6.49 -2.21
CA MET A 144 -14.52 -7.36 -1.38
C MET A 144 -13.24 -7.82 -2.13
N GLY A 145 -13.35 -8.15 -3.42
CA GLY A 145 -12.21 -8.47 -4.27
C GLY A 145 -11.23 -7.31 -4.40
N LYS A 146 -11.73 -6.09 -4.60
CA LYS A 146 -10.92 -4.87 -4.63
C LYS A 146 -10.18 -4.65 -3.31
N LEU A 147 -10.88 -4.80 -2.19
CA LEU A 147 -10.30 -4.70 -0.86
C LEU A 147 -9.15 -5.72 -0.66
N ILE A 148 -9.36 -6.98 -1.05
CA ILE A 148 -8.32 -8.02 -0.98
C ILE A 148 -7.10 -7.67 -1.85
N VAL A 149 -7.30 -7.15 -3.06
CA VAL A 149 -6.21 -6.73 -3.95
C VAL A 149 -5.42 -5.57 -3.34
N GLU A 150 -6.11 -4.57 -2.77
CA GLU A 150 -5.46 -3.48 -2.04
C GLU A 150 -4.65 -4.02 -0.85
N PHE A 151 -5.21 -4.97 -0.07
CA PHE A 151 -4.50 -5.63 1.03
C PHE A 151 -3.30 -6.47 0.58
N ARG A 152 -3.35 -7.12 -0.57
CA ARG A 152 -2.20 -7.86 -1.13
C ARG A 152 -1.12 -6.93 -1.66
N GLY A 153 -1.50 -5.81 -2.27
CA GLY A 153 -0.55 -4.78 -2.71
C GLY A 153 0.21 -4.11 -1.56
N MET A 154 -0.28 -4.25 -0.32
CA MET A 154 0.35 -3.73 0.90
C MET A 154 1.37 -4.68 1.56
N LYS A 155 1.38 -5.98 1.23
CA LYS A 155 2.33 -6.98 1.78
C LYS A 155 3.64 -7.04 1.00
#